data_AF-A0A250X062-F1
#
_entry.id   AF-A0A250X062-F1
#
_cell.length_a   1.000
_cell.length_b   1.000
_cell.length_c   1.000
_cell.angle_alpha   90.00
_cell.angle_beta   90.00
_cell.angle_gamma   90.00
#
_symmetry.space_group_name_H-M   'P 1'
#
loop_
_entity.id
_entity.type
_entity.pdbx_description
1 polymer ?
#
loop_
_entity_poly.entity_id
_entity_poly.type
_entity_poly.pdbx_seq_one_letter_code
_entity_poly.pdbx_strand_id
1 'polypeptide(L)'
;MFFPTLQINALKTQLLATNPQVVHGSGSTAVSLVMWYHMDYIMAQSTQPLYLSYRAIGSGGGEGEIVGNPTGRSALLVDFGVRDVPMTHQSWQALSTLNIQVIQIPLHVAPIGIFANIPSSYLPGRKMNLSACTVSGIYSGSIKLWNDPAIVADNPGVTLNFPPEPITPLYRDEASGTNAVFSEYFSSACTSWALGSGKVLPAPGATGAFAAAAVPTPASSTMSLYIKANAWSIGYIDVGNANALGLMEVYQKNAAGVWLISGQSDPGAAASALFQNGGWPANPINDFSGVSLVNQPGAATWPITSMPFMFIRVDLTQRGSSGPLVQALANYIMSPAAQANLPGLGFGQLPTAIVQYCVQRALPLLSTDPAYPQWYFENSNGVKFVGAVNNVISATKDTYIHTNLIALELVAGITSTTSSSSSSSSSGSVNASSLNISLSSLSGVTSIQAQTAHNSNQISILTSVCIAALIFGIASALLLALFAVMKLTVIATHLHGGHQGVFPMSTAGMPRTMSVTGKVSSAKGVKASGSSTMQESSASML
;
A
#
# COMPACT_ATOMS: atom_id res chain seq x y z
N MET A 1 -3.22 37.47 37.51
CA MET A 1 -2.89 38.09 36.21
C MET A 1 -1.78 37.39 35.41
N PHE A 2 -1.17 36.29 35.87
CA PHE A 2 -0.10 35.58 35.13
C PHE A 2 -0.59 34.57 34.06
N PHE A 3 -1.86 34.14 34.14
CA PHE A 3 -2.47 33.16 33.23
C PHE A 3 -2.67 33.62 31.77
N PRO A 4 -3.11 34.87 31.49
CA PRO A 4 -3.37 35.30 30.12
C PRO A 4 -2.10 35.47 29.30
N THR A 5 -1.00 35.88 29.94
CA THR A 5 0.26 36.23 29.25
C THR A 5 0.98 34.99 28.71
N LEU A 6 0.92 33.86 29.43
CA LEU A 6 1.45 32.57 28.99
C LEU A 6 0.65 32.00 27.81
N GLN A 7 -0.68 32.08 27.86
CA GLN A 7 -1.54 31.66 26.75
C GLN A 7 -1.36 32.55 25.51
N ILE A 8 -1.22 33.87 25.68
CA ILE A 8 -0.99 34.82 24.58
C ILE A 8 0.40 34.64 23.96
N ASN A 9 1.44 34.36 24.75
CA ASN A 9 2.76 34.07 24.22
C ASN A 9 2.82 32.72 23.50
N ALA A 10 2.15 31.68 24.02
CA ALA A 10 1.96 30.42 23.30
C ALA A 10 1.20 30.63 21.99
N LEU A 11 0.13 31.43 21.99
CA LEU A 11 -0.61 31.82 20.79
C LEU A 11 0.27 32.57 19.79
N LYS A 12 1.12 33.52 20.24
CA LYS A 12 2.06 34.22 19.37
C LYS A 12 3.10 33.27 18.79
N THR A 13 3.66 32.36 19.59
CA THR A 13 4.59 31.32 19.12
C THR A 13 3.91 30.34 18.15
N GLN A 14 2.61 30.07 18.31
CA GLN A 14 1.80 29.21 17.44
C GLN A 14 1.37 29.90 16.13
N LEU A 15 1.02 31.20 16.17
CA LEU A 15 0.74 32.01 14.99
C LEU A 15 2.01 32.34 14.18
N LEU A 16 3.14 32.45 14.88
CA LEU A 16 4.48 32.64 14.32
C LEU A 16 5.21 31.31 14.09
N ALA A 17 4.56 30.16 14.30
CA ALA A 17 5.14 28.84 14.06
C ALA A 17 5.38 28.66 12.56
N THR A 18 6.56 29.11 12.16
CA THR A 18 7.36 28.70 11.00
C THR A 18 7.11 27.24 10.67
N ASN A 19 6.76 26.96 9.41
CA ASN A 19 6.66 25.67 8.71
C ASN A 19 6.37 24.38 9.54
N PRO A 20 5.34 23.59 9.19
CA PRO A 20 5.06 22.34 9.89
C PRO A 20 6.31 21.43 9.93
N GLN A 21 6.52 20.72 11.03
CA GLN A 21 7.55 19.69 11.05
C GLN A 21 7.11 18.57 10.10
N VAL A 22 8.03 18.16 9.22
CA VAL A 22 7.72 17.26 8.11
C VAL A 22 8.37 15.90 8.31
N VAL A 23 7.63 14.84 8.01
CA VAL A 23 8.18 13.50 7.80
C VAL A 23 7.68 12.97 6.46
N HIS A 24 8.61 12.46 5.66
CA HIS A 24 8.34 11.84 4.37
C HIS A 24 8.63 10.35 4.43
N GLY A 25 7.68 9.55 4.00
CA GLY A 25 7.86 8.12 3.78
C GLY A 25 7.48 7.71 2.37
N SER A 26 7.97 6.56 1.95
CA SER A 26 7.55 5.93 0.69
C SER A 26 7.61 4.42 0.77
N GLY A 27 6.90 3.74 -0.13
CA GLY A 27 7.03 2.30 -0.25
C GLY A 27 5.76 1.59 -0.70
N SER A 28 5.54 0.41 -0.14
CA SER A 28 4.45 -0.48 -0.52
C SER A 28 3.09 0.23 -0.60
N THR A 29 2.36 -0.07 -1.68
CA THR A 29 0.97 0.32 -1.86
C THR A 29 0.03 -0.47 -0.95
N ALA A 30 0.37 -1.71 -0.60
CA ALA A 30 -0.48 -2.61 0.20
C ALA A 30 -0.66 -2.14 1.66
N VAL A 31 0.30 -1.37 2.18
CA VAL A 31 0.29 -0.85 3.56
C VAL A 31 -0.12 0.63 3.66
N SER A 32 -0.44 1.26 2.53
CA SER A 32 -0.73 2.70 2.46
C SER A 32 -1.83 3.12 3.43
N LEU A 33 -2.91 2.34 3.52
CA LEU A 33 -4.02 2.59 4.44
C LEU A 33 -3.59 2.55 5.92
N VAL A 34 -2.73 1.59 6.30
CA VAL A 34 -2.20 1.49 7.67
C VAL A 34 -1.29 2.67 7.98
N MET A 35 -0.41 3.04 7.04
CA MET A 35 0.50 4.16 7.22
C MET A 35 -0.25 5.49 7.32
N TRP A 36 -1.19 5.77 6.42
CA TRP A 36 -2.00 6.98 6.47
C TRP A 36 -2.82 7.06 7.76
N TYR A 37 -3.44 5.96 8.18
CA TYR A 37 -4.16 5.92 9.45
C TYR A 37 -3.28 6.30 10.64
N HIS A 38 -2.06 5.74 10.74
CA HIS A 38 -1.15 6.07 11.82
C HIS A 38 -0.64 7.51 11.75
N MET A 39 -0.36 8.01 10.54
CA MET A 39 0.08 9.39 10.31
C MET A 39 -1.02 10.40 10.65
N ASP A 40 -2.25 10.16 10.21
CA ASP A 40 -3.42 11.00 10.49
C ASP A 40 -3.68 11.08 11.99
N TYR A 41 -3.54 9.95 12.70
CA TYR A 41 -3.62 9.94 14.15
C TYR A 41 -2.58 10.87 14.78
N ILE A 42 -1.29 10.72 14.43
CA ILE A 42 -0.20 11.55 14.96
C ILE A 42 -0.44 13.04 14.65
N MET A 43 -0.85 13.37 13.43
CA MET A 43 -1.15 14.75 13.03
C MET A 43 -2.33 15.33 13.82
N ALA A 44 -3.41 14.56 14.01
CA ALA A 44 -4.61 15.02 14.72
C ALA A 44 -4.38 15.19 16.23
N GLN A 45 -3.50 14.37 16.82
CA GLN A 45 -3.21 14.37 18.25
C GLN A 45 -2.06 15.32 18.65
N SER A 46 -1.26 15.80 17.71
CA SER A 46 -0.10 16.66 18.00
C SER A 46 -0.49 18.00 18.62
N THR A 47 0.36 18.54 19.49
CA THR A 47 0.23 19.91 20.03
C THR A 47 0.84 20.98 19.11
N GLN A 48 1.47 20.57 18.00
CA GLN A 48 2.10 21.45 17.01
C GLN A 48 1.72 21.07 15.56
N PRO A 49 1.86 22.00 14.60
CA PRO A 49 1.63 21.70 13.19
C PRO A 49 2.60 20.62 12.69
N LEU A 50 2.04 19.51 12.22
CA LEU A 50 2.77 18.41 11.60
C LEU A 50 2.30 18.20 10.16
N TYR A 51 3.22 17.76 9.30
CA TYR A 51 2.90 17.27 7.97
C TYR A 51 3.60 15.94 7.72
N LEU A 52 2.85 14.85 7.84
CA LEU A 52 3.34 13.51 7.56
C LEU A 52 2.81 13.09 6.19
N SER A 53 3.70 12.65 5.31
CA SER A 53 3.32 12.18 3.97
C SER A 53 3.87 10.78 3.72
N TYR A 54 3.07 9.94 3.07
CA TYR A 54 3.48 8.62 2.61
C TYR A 54 3.14 8.44 1.14
N ARG A 55 4.16 8.24 0.31
CA ARG A 55 4.01 8.00 -1.13
C ARG A 55 3.98 6.50 -1.42
N ALA A 56 2.82 6.02 -1.85
CA ALA A 56 2.59 4.63 -2.22
C ALA A 56 3.17 4.33 -3.62
N ILE A 57 4.50 4.16 -3.71
CA ILE A 57 5.25 3.97 -4.97
C ILE A 57 5.69 2.51 -5.21
N GLY A 58 5.27 1.60 -4.34
CA GLY A 58 5.66 0.19 -4.37
C GLY A 58 6.88 -0.10 -3.48
N SER A 59 6.94 -1.35 -3.00
CA SER A 59 7.98 -1.82 -2.06
C SER A 59 9.42 -1.55 -2.54
N GLY A 60 9.71 -1.80 -3.82
CA GLY A 60 11.07 -1.61 -4.35
C GLY A 60 11.51 -0.14 -4.33
N GLY A 61 10.59 0.79 -4.62
CA GLY A 61 10.84 2.23 -4.51
C GLY A 61 11.13 2.66 -3.08
N GLY A 62 10.32 2.19 -2.11
CA GLY A 62 10.52 2.52 -0.70
C GLY A 62 11.85 2.04 -0.12
N GLU A 63 12.29 0.83 -0.48
CA GLU A 63 13.63 0.34 -0.13
C GLU A 63 14.72 1.14 -0.82
N GLY A 64 14.60 1.38 -2.12
CA GLY A 64 15.59 2.11 -2.89
C GLY A 64 15.85 3.52 -2.34
N GLU A 65 14.80 4.23 -1.92
CA GLU A 65 14.91 5.57 -1.34
C GLU A 65 15.56 5.58 0.06
N ILE A 66 15.55 4.45 0.77
CA ILE A 66 16.28 4.28 2.04
C ILE A 66 17.70 3.76 1.85
N VAL A 67 17.94 2.92 0.83
CA VAL A 67 19.24 2.31 0.56
C VAL A 67 20.21 3.29 -0.13
N GLY A 68 19.71 4.33 -0.79
CA GLY A 68 20.51 5.31 -1.56
C GLY A 68 21.68 5.96 -0.81
N ASN A 69 22.80 6.22 -1.50
CA ASN A 69 24.00 6.82 -0.91
C ASN A 69 23.72 8.26 -0.38
N PRO A 70 24.00 8.56 0.90
CA PRO A 70 23.69 9.86 1.52
C PRO A 70 24.55 11.04 1.01
N THR A 71 25.62 10.82 0.24
CA THR A 71 26.48 11.90 -0.27
C THR A 71 26.20 12.22 -1.74
N GLY A 72 25.74 13.44 -2.03
CA GLY A 72 25.59 13.98 -3.40
C GLY A 72 24.23 14.65 -3.66
N ARG A 73 23.85 14.81 -4.94
CA ARG A 73 22.51 15.25 -5.38
C ARG A 73 21.39 14.25 -5.05
N SER A 74 21.76 13.08 -4.50
CA SER A 74 20.89 11.98 -4.08
C SER A 74 20.71 11.92 -2.56
N ALA A 75 20.67 13.06 -1.87
CA ALA A 75 20.31 13.14 -0.46
C ALA A 75 19.02 12.33 -0.21
N LEU A 76 18.96 11.63 0.93
CA LEU A 76 17.80 10.82 1.30
C LEU A 76 16.51 11.64 1.20
N LEU A 77 15.68 11.28 0.22
CA LEU A 77 14.43 11.98 -0.07
C LEU A 77 13.34 11.67 0.97
N VAL A 78 13.53 10.63 1.77
CA VAL A 78 12.57 10.13 2.76
C VAL A 78 13.24 9.83 4.09
N ASP A 79 12.47 9.90 5.16
CA ASP A 79 12.86 9.57 6.54
C ASP A 79 12.71 8.07 6.84
N PHE A 80 11.80 7.40 6.13
CA PHE A 80 11.59 5.96 6.24
C PHE A 80 11.05 5.35 4.94
N GLY A 81 11.27 4.05 4.76
CA GLY A 81 10.78 3.27 3.64
C GLY A 81 9.89 2.14 4.14
N VAL A 82 9.01 1.58 3.31
CA VAL A 82 8.18 0.43 3.70
C VAL A 82 8.10 -0.63 2.60
N ARG A 83 8.16 -1.89 3.00
CA ARG A 83 8.02 -3.06 2.12
C ARG A 83 7.09 -4.10 2.73
N ASP A 84 6.51 -4.93 1.87
CA ASP A 84 5.67 -6.08 2.25
C ASP A 84 6.44 -7.25 2.89
N VAL A 85 7.76 -7.26 2.69
CA VAL A 85 8.70 -8.30 3.09
C VAL A 85 9.97 -7.61 3.62
N PRO A 86 10.85 -8.31 4.36
CA PRO A 86 12.11 -7.74 4.79
C PRO A 86 12.96 -7.14 3.67
N MET A 87 13.98 -6.38 4.07
CA MET A 87 15.03 -5.91 3.17
C MET A 87 15.67 -7.10 2.47
N THR A 88 16.02 -6.96 1.18
CA THR A 88 16.75 -8.03 0.50
C THR A 88 18.16 -8.20 1.07
N HIS A 89 18.71 -9.41 0.99
CA HIS A 89 20.10 -9.66 1.38
C HIS A 89 21.07 -8.71 0.64
N GLN A 90 20.83 -8.48 -0.66
CA GLN A 90 21.64 -7.60 -1.49
C GLN A 90 21.61 -6.15 -1.00
N SER A 91 20.42 -5.62 -0.69
CA SER A 91 20.27 -4.27 -0.14
C SER A 91 20.91 -4.13 1.24
N TRP A 92 20.75 -5.14 2.11
CA TRP A 92 21.39 -5.16 3.43
C TRP A 92 22.91 -5.21 3.32
N GLN A 93 23.46 -6.03 2.43
CA GLN A 93 24.90 -6.08 2.16
C GLN A 93 25.42 -4.74 1.63
N ALA A 94 24.70 -4.11 0.70
CA ALA A 94 25.07 -2.82 0.14
C ALA A 94 25.10 -1.69 1.19
N LEU A 95 24.18 -1.70 2.16
CA LEU A 95 24.22 -0.78 3.29
C LEU A 95 25.38 -1.10 4.24
N SER A 96 25.61 -2.39 4.50
CA SER A 96 26.69 -2.84 5.38
C SER A 96 28.07 -2.44 4.87
N THR A 97 28.33 -2.51 3.55
CA THR A 97 29.60 -2.05 2.96
C THR A 97 29.81 -0.54 3.09
N LEU A 98 28.73 0.23 3.19
CA LEU A 98 28.74 1.67 3.43
C LEU A 98 28.75 2.04 4.92
N ASN A 99 28.79 1.05 5.83
CA ASN A 99 28.62 1.23 7.27
C ASN A 99 27.32 1.96 7.65
N ILE A 100 26.27 1.82 6.83
CA ILE A 100 24.96 2.38 7.12
C ILE A 100 24.13 1.30 7.81
N GLN A 101 23.71 1.58 9.03
CA GLN A 101 22.85 0.69 9.79
C GLN A 101 21.38 1.06 9.58
N VAL A 102 20.53 0.05 9.43
CA VAL A 102 19.08 0.18 9.29
C VAL A 102 18.41 -0.80 10.24
N ILE A 103 17.37 -0.34 10.92
CA ILE A 103 16.43 -1.20 11.63
C ILE A 103 15.21 -1.48 10.77
N GLN A 104 14.63 -2.67 10.95
CA GLN A 104 13.43 -3.13 10.25
C GLN A 104 12.33 -3.38 11.28
N ILE A 105 11.31 -2.53 11.29
CA ILE A 105 10.21 -2.59 12.25
C ILE A 105 8.98 -3.19 11.55
N PRO A 106 8.48 -4.36 11.96
CA PRO A 106 7.25 -4.91 11.39
C PRO A 106 6.07 -3.99 11.72
N LEU A 107 5.05 -3.93 10.87
CA LEU A 107 3.88 -3.05 11.07
C LEU A 107 2.69 -3.80 11.67
N HIS A 108 2.30 -4.89 11.01
CA HIS A 108 1.13 -5.71 11.30
C HIS A 108 1.30 -7.09 10.65
N VAL A 109 0.38 -8.00 10.96
CA VAL A 109 0.30 -9.30 10.28
C VAL A 109 -0.87 -9.30 9.30
N ALA A 110 -0.63 -9.71 8.05
CA ALA A 110 -1.64 -9.68 6.99
C ALA A 110 -1.80 -11.07 6.35
N PRO A 111 -2.86 -11.82 6.68
CA PRO A 111 -3.14 -13.10 6.04
C PRO A 111 -3.63 -12.89 4.60
N ILE A 112 -3.18 -13.77 3.71
CA ILE A 112 -3.63 -13.86 2.32
C ILE A 112 -4.46 -15.13 2.19
N GLY A 113 -5.73 -14.97 1.84
CA GLY A 113 -6.66 -16.07 1.65
C GLY A 113 -6.75 -16.47 0.19
N ILE A 114 -7.23 -17.68 -0.06
CA ILE A 114 -7.63 -18.15 -1.39
C ILE A 114 -9.14 -18.23 -1.38
N PHE A 115 -9.78 -17.60 -2.34
CA PHE A 115 -11.22 -17.44 -2.37
C PHE A 115 -11.80 -17.97 -3.67
N ALA A 116 -12.93 -18.67 -3.57
CA ALA A 116 -13.64 -19.23 -4.70
C ALA A 116 -15.10 -18.75 -4.72
N ASN A 117 -15.70 -18.75 -5.90
CA ASN A 117 -17.14 -18.56 -6.07
C ASN A 117 -17.77 -19.84 -6.61
N ILE A 118 -18.12 -20.76 -5.73
CA ILE A 118 -18.85 -21.97 -6.10
C ILE A 118 -20.32 -21.75 -5.72
N PRO A 119 -21.29 -21.91 -6.64
CA PRO A 119 -22.70 -21.73 -6.31
C PRO A 119 -23.10 -22.63 -5.14
N SER A 120 -23.81 -22.07 -4.17
CA SER A 120 -24.16 -22.74 -2.91
C SER A 120 -24.98 -24.02 -3.08
N SER A 121 -25.70 -24.15 -4.21
CA SER A 121 -26.42 -25.38 -4.59
C SER A 121 -25.51 -26.60 -4.75
N TYR A 122 -24.24 -26.39 -5.06
CA TYR A 122 -23.26 -27.47 -5.27
C TYR A 122 -22.32 -27.68 -4.10
N LEU A 123 -22.23 -26.73 -3.18
CA LEU A 123 -21.39 -26.82 -1.98
C LEU A 123 -22.15 -26.34 -0.73
N PRO A 124 -23.14 -27.12 -0.27
CA PRO A 124 -23.86 -26.79 0.96
C PRO A 124 -22.88 -26.74 2.13
N GLY A 125 -22.88 -25.64 2.87
CA GLY A 125 -21.93 -25.39 3.97
C GLY A 125 -20.67 -24.61 3.59
N ARG A 126 -20.45 -24.33 2.29
CA ARG A 126 -19.36 -23.45 1.80
C ARG A 126 -17.96 -23.86 2.29
N LYS A 127 -17.73 -25.16 2.53
CA LYS A 127 -16.45 -25.71 2.95
C LYS A 127 -15.80 -26.46 1.79
N MET A 128 -14.66 -25.98 1.34
CA MET A 128 -13.85 -26.58 0.28
C MET A 128 -12.41 -26.67 0.76
N ASN A 129 -11.87 -27.87 0.89
CA ASN A 129 -10.45 -28.09 1.12
C ASN A 129 -9.73 -28.13 -0.23
N LEU A 130 -8.63 -27.40 -0.38
CA LEU A 130 -7.73 -27.54 -1.53
C LEU A 130 -6.30 -27.62 -1.02
N SER A 131 -5.61 -28.71 -1.28
CA SER A 131 -4.21 -28.86 -0.91
C SER A 131 -3.34 -27.90 -1.72
N ALA A 132 -2.12 -27.66 -1.23
CA ALA A 132 -1.19 -26.80 -1.94
C ALA A 132 -0.95 -27.27 -3.39
N CYS A 133 -0.90 -28.60 -3.60
CA CYS A 133 -0.71 -29.17 -4.92
C CYS A 133 -1.97 -29.13 -5.79
N THR A 134 -3.16 -29.26 -5.22
CA THR A 134 -4.41 -29.05 -5.98
C THR A 134 -4.52 -27.60 -6.47
N VAL A 135 -4.24 -26.61 -5.61
CA VAL A 135 -4.21 -25.21 -6.03
C VAL A 135 -3.10 -24.97 -7.07
N SER A 136 -1.92 -25.56 -6.90
CA SER A 136 -0.84 -25.50 -7.90
C SER A 136 -1.27 -26.05 -9.27
N GLY A 137 -2.02 -27.16 -9.26
CA GLY A 137 -2.58 -27.76 -10.47
C GLY A 137 -3.62 -26.86 -11.15
N ILE A 138 -4.46 -26.18 -10.37
CA ILE A 138 -5.41 -25.19 -10.87
C ILE A 138 -4.68 -24.04 -11.57
N TYR A 139 -3.67 -23.47 -10.90
CA TYR A 139 -2.95 -22.31 -11.41
C TYR A 139 -2.02 -22.61 -12.57
N SER A 140 -1.46 -23.83 -12.67
CA SER A 140 -0.70 -24.29 -13.84
C SER A 140 -1.60 -24.80 -14.98
N GLY A 141 -2.87 -25.09 -14.69
CA GLY A 141 -3.84 -25.57 -15.67
C GLY A 141 -3.81 -27.08 -15.90
N SER A 142 -3.12 -27.86 -15.05
CA SER A 142 -3.24 -29.32 -15.05
C SER A 142 -4.60 -29.78 -14.48
N ILE A 143 -5.18 -28.99 -13.58
CA ILE A 143 -6.55 -29.14 -13.06
C ILE A 143 -7.41 -28.05 -13.70
N LYS A 144 -8.40 -28.46 -14.50
CA LYS A 144 -9.20 -27.52 -15.32
C LYS A 144 -10.67 -27.47 -14.94
N LEU A 145 -11.16 -28.48 -14.23
CA LEU A 145 -12.57 -28.66 -13.91
C LEU A 145 -12.75 -28.81 -12.40
N TRP A 146 -13.85 -28.30 -11.85
CA TRP A 146 -14.12 -28.38 -10.41
C TRP A 146 -14.37 -29.81 -9.91
N ASN A 147 -14.74 -30.74 -10.79
CA ASN A 147 -14.94 -32.15 -10.47
C ASN A 147 -13.67 -33.01 -10.64
N ASP A 148 -12.49 -32.40 -10.76
CA ASP A 148 -11.23 -33.10 -10.92
C ASP A 148 -10.97 -34.07 -9.74
N PRO A 149 -10.44 -35.29 -9.99
CA PRO A 149 -10.16 -36.28 -8.94
C PRO A 149 -9.28 -35.75 -7.79
N ALA A 150 -8.34 -34.83 -8.05
CA ALA A 150 -7.51 -34.24 -7.00
C ALA A 150 -8.33 -33.36 -6.03
N ILE A 151 -9.29 -32.59 -6.56
CA ILE A 151 -10.21 -31.79 -5.74
C ILE A 151 -11.11 -32.73 -4.91
N VAL A 152 -11.60 -33.82 -5.51
CA VAL A 152 -12.41 -34.82 -4.80
C VAL A 152 -11.61 -35.48 -3.68
N ALA A 153 -10.35 -35.83 -3.93
CA ALA A 153 -9.47 -36.47 -2.96
C ALA A 153 -9.18 -35.59 -1.72
N ASP A 154 -9.11 -34.27 -1.89
CA ASP A 154 -8.91 -33.32 -0.77
C ASP A 154 -10.14 -33.17 0.13
N ASN A 155 -11.31 -33.63 -0.32
CA ASN A 155 -12.60 -33.45 0.34
C ASN A 155 -13.29 -34.78 0.70
N PRO A 156 -12.63 -35.68 1.47
CA PRO A 156 -13.22 -36.96 1.83
C PRO A 156 -14.48 -36.76 2.68
N GLY A 157 -15.52 -37.54 2.36
CA GLY A 157 -16.80 -37.47 3.09
C GLY A 157 -17.71 -36.29 2.71
N VAL A 158 -17.30 -35.43 1.77
CA VAL A 158 -18.18 -34.42 1.16
C VAL A 158 -18.68 -34.97 -0.17
N THR A 159 -20.00 -35.05 -0.34
CA THR A 159 -20.59 -35.37 -1.65
C THR A 159 -20.46 -34.18 -2.59
N LEU A 160 -19.31 -34.10 -3.28
CA LEU A 160 -19.06 -33.11 -4.32
C LEU A 160 -19.74 -33.55 -5.61
N ASN A 161 -21.04 -33.27 -5.75
CA ASN A 161 -21.75 -33.48 -7.02
C ASN A 161 -21.52 -32.28 -7.96
N PHE A 162 -20.26 -32.01 -8.28
CA PHE A 162 -19.92 -30.93 -9.18
C PHE A 162 -20.16 -31.35 -10.63
N PRO A 163 -20.88 -30.55 -11.43
CA PRO A 163 -20.83 -30.68 -12.88
C PRO A 163 -19.37 -30.48 -13.36
N PRO A 164 -19.02 -30.93 -14.58
CA PRO A 164 -17.72 -30.68 -15.19
C PRO A 164 -17.56 -29.19 -15.60
N GLU A 165 -17.72 -28.28 -14.63
CA GLU A 165 -17.58 -26.85 -14.82
C GLU A 165 -16.10 -26.45 -14.90
N PRO A 166 -15.72 -25.63 -15.90
CA PRO A 166 -14.39 -25.04 -15.98
C PRO A 166 -14.05 -24.16 -14.78
N ILE A 167 -12.80 -24.27 -14.33
CA ILE A 167 -12.24 -23.37 -13.31
C ILE A 167 -11.71 -22.11 -14.00
N THR A 168 -12.05 -20.94 -13.44
CA THR A 168 -11.49 -19.65 -13.88
C THR A 168 -10.49 -19.14 -12.83
N PRO A 169 -9.20 -19.48 -12.93
CA PRO A 169 -8.18 -18.94 -12.03
C PRO A 169 -7.91 -17.47 -12.30
N LEU A 170 -7.74 -16.68 -11.25
CA LEU A 170 -7.40 -15.26 -11.32
C LEU A 170 -5.98 -15.05 -10.81
N TYR A 171 -5.20 -14.23 -11.51
CA TYR A 171 -3.83 -13.90 -11.10
C TYR A 171 -3.59 -12.39 -11.09
N ARG A 172 -2.59 -11.94 -10.31
CA ARG A 172 -2.12 -10.56 -10.33
C ARG A 172 -1.07 -10.37 -11.41
N ASP A 173 -1.37 -9.53 -12.39
CA ASP A 173 -0.51 -9.19 -13.53
C ASP A 173 0.43 -8.00 -13.23
N GLU A 174 0.09 -7.18 -12.24
CA GLU A 174 0.97 -6.14 -11.71
C GLU A 174 1.81 -6.64 -10.51
N ALA A 175 2.97 -6.01 -10.30
CA ALA A 175 3.87 -6.34 -9.22
C ALA A 175 3.18 -6.21 -7.84
N SER A 176 3.11 -7.32 -7.09
CA SER A 176 2.33 -7.40 -5.86
C SER A 176 3.07 -8.11 -4.71
N GLY A 177 2.97 -7.57 -3.50
CA GLY A 177 3.39 -8.27 -2.28
C GLY A 177 2.60 -9.56 -2.04
N THR A 178 1.30 -9.53 -2.35
CA THR A 178 0.42 -10.70 -2.28
C THR A 178 0.92 -11.82 -3.19
N ASN A 179 1.39 -11.50 -4.41
CA ASN A 179 2.02 -12.47 -5.31
C ASN A 179 3.26 -13.12 -4.69
N ALA A 180 4.13 -12.32 -4.09
CA ALA A 180 5.37 -12.82 -3.51
C ALA A 180 5.10 -13.83 -2.40
N VAL A 181 4.21 -13.50 -1.47
CA VAL A 181 3.91 -14.39 -0.33
C VAL A 181 3.10 -15.61 -0.77
N PHE A 182 2.15 -15.44 -1.69
CA PHE A 182 1.42 -16.56 -2.29
C PHE A 182 2.38 -17.54 -2.96
N SER A 183 3.24 -17.06 -3.87
CA SER A 183 4.16 -17.91 -4.61
C SER A 183 5.28 -18.51 -3.76
N GLU A 184 5.73 -17.83 -2.71
CA GLU A 184 6.65 -18.38 -1.72
C GLU A 184 6.02 -19.58 -0.99
N TYR A 185 4.76 -19.46 -0.56
CA TYR A 185 4.05 -20.57 0.06
C TYR A 185 4.00 -21.79 -0.86
N PHE A 186 3.52 -21.63 -2.10
CA PHE A 186 3.42 -22.76 -3.02
C PHE A 186 4.77 -23.36 -3.41
N SER A 187 5.81 -22.52 -3.53
CA SER A 187 7.18 -23.00 -3.78
C SER A 187 7.70 -23.90 -2.64
N SER A 188 7.28 -23.66 -1.41
CA SER A 188 7.66 -24.48 -0.24
C SER A 188 6.72 -25.66 0.02
N ALA A 189 5.43 -25.51 -0.29
CA ALA A 189 4.39 -26.46 0.10
C ALA A 189 4.04 -27.49 -0.99
N CYS A 190 4.42 -27.24 -2.25
CA CYS A 190 4.19 -28.21 -3.33
C CYS A 190 5.35 -28.25 -4.34
N THR A 191 5.94 -29.42 -4.50
CA THR A 191 7.07 -29.64 -5.42
C THR A 191 6.70 -29.52 -6.91
N SER A 192 5.41 -29.60 -7.26
CA SER A 192 4.93 -29.40 -8.63
C SER A 192 4.63 -27.93 -8.96
N TRP A 193 4.84 -27.00 -8.01
CA TRP A 193 4.71 -25.58 -8.27
C TRP A 193 5.81 -25.11 -9.24
N ALA A 194 5.41 -24.65 -10.42
CA ALA A 194 6.34 -24.33 -11.51
C ALA A 194 6.41 -22.83 -11.85
N LEU A 195 5.65 -21.98 -11.14
CA LEU A 195 5.53 -20.55 -11.47
C LEU A 195 6.65 -19.69 -10.86
N GLY A 196 7.53 -20.30 -10.07
CA GLY A 196 8.58 -19.59 -9.33
C GLY A 196 8.01 -18.80 -8.14
N SER A 197 8.84 -17.90 -7.59
CA SER A 197 8.46 -17.02 -6.48
C SER A 197 8.82 -15.58 -6.80
N GLY A 198 7.95 -14.65 -6.45
CA GLY A 198 8.21 -13.23 -6.62
C GLY A 198 6.95 -12.36 -6.76
N LYS A 199 7.17 -11.06 -6.92
CA LYS A 199 6.09 -10.06 -7.05
C LYS A 199 5.39 -10.10 -8.40
N VAL A 200 6.11 -10.57 -9.42
CA VAL A 200 5.64 -10.76 -10.79
C VAL A 200 5.88 -12.23 -11.12
N LEU A 201 4.83 -12.91 -11.57
CA LEU A 201 4.89 -14.31 -11.96
C LEU A 201 4.62 -14.43 -13.47
N PRO A 202 5.07 -15.50 -14.14
CA PRO A 202 4.98 -15.59 -15.59
C PRO A 202 3.50 -15.64 -16.06
N ALA A 203 3.15 -14.68 -16.92
CA ALA A 203 1.81 -14.58 -17.51
C ALA A 203 1.51 -15.76 -18.45
N PRO A 204 0.23 -16.10 -18.68
CA PRO A 204 -0.14 -17.19 -19.58
C PRO A 204 0.58 -17.16 -20.92
N GLY A 205 1.12 -18.31 -21.33
CA GLY A 205 1.91 -18.46 -22.57
C GLY A 205 3.43 -18.40 -22.39
N ALA A 206 3.93 -17.94 -21.24
CA ALA A 206 5.34 -18.06 -20.88
C ALA A 206 5.69 -19.47 -20.35
N THR A 207 6.99 -19.79 -20.30
CA THR A 207 7.46 -21.02 -19.64
C THR A 207 7.20 -20.94 -18.13
N GLY A 208 6.63 -22.00 -17.54
CA GLY A 208 6.28 -22.01 -16.12
C GLY A 208 5.21 -20.98 -15.76
N ALA A 209 4.22 -20.78 -16.62
CA ALA A 209 3.21 -19.75 -16.46
C ALA A 209 1.93 -20.21 -15.77
N PHE A 210 1.11 -19.21 -15.44
CA PHE A 210 -0.31 -19.42 -15.19
C PHE A 210 -1.01 -20.13 -16.36
N ALA A 211 -2.07 -20.86 -16.03
CA ALA A 211 -2.93 -21.55 -16.97
C ALA A 211 -3.41 -20.61 -18.08
N ALA A 212 -3.61 -21.15 -19.29
CA ALA A 212 -4.12 -20.36 -20.42
C ALA A 212 -5.50 -19.70 -20.16
N ALA A 213 -6.31 -20.30 -19.28
CA ALA A 213 -7.61 -19.77 -18.85
C ALA A 213 -7.51 -18.74 -17.70
N ALA A 214 -6.31 -18.44 -17.20
CA ALA A 214 -6.14 -17.53 -16.08
C ALA A 214 -6.40 -16.08 -16.49
N VAL A 215 -7.19 -15.38 -15.69
CA VAL A 215 -7.60 -13.99 -15.96
C VAL A 215 -6.73 -13.02 -15.16
N PRO A 216 -6.14 -12.00 -15.82
CA PRO A 216 -5.33 -10.99 -15.15
C PRO A 216 -6.19 -10.05 -14.31
N THR A 217 -5.65 -9.63 -13.17
CA THR A 217 -6.28 -8.65 -12.27
C THR A 217 -5.22 -7.73 -11.65
N PRO A 218 -5.28 -6.41 -11.85
CA PRO A 218 -4.22 -5.51 -11.41
C PRO A 218 -4.12 -5.40 -9.88
N ALA A 219 -5.25 -5.52 -9.17
CA ALA A 219 -5.35 -5.32 -7.72
C ALA A 219 -6.21 -6.35 -6.99
N SER A 220 -6.00 -6.53 -5.68
CA SER A 220 -6.83 -7.40 -4.82
C SER A 220 -8.31 -7.01 -4.85
N SER A 221 -8.62 -5.71 -4.97
CA SER A 221 -10.00 -5.21 -5.11
C SER A 221 -10.65 -5.62 -6.45
N THR A 222 -9.91 -5.54 -7.56
CA THR A 222 -10.41 -6.01 -8.87
C THR A 222 -10.63 -7.51 -8.89
N MET A 223 -9.72 -8.27 -8.26
CA MET A 223 -9.87 -9.72 -8.12
C MET A 223 -11.07 -10.08 -7.25
N SER A 224 -11.25 -9.43 -6.09
CA SER A 224 -12.36 -9.75 -5.18
C SER A 224 -13.73 -9.46 -5.78
N LEU A 225 -13.86 -8.36 -6.55
CA LEU A 225 -15.07 -8.05 -7.32
C LEU A 225 -15.31 -9.07 -8.45
N TYR A 226 -14.25 -9.50 -9.14
CA TYR A 226 -14.36 -10.53 -10.17
C TYR A 226 -14.85 -11.85 -9.57
N ILE A 227 -14.26 -12.30 -8.45
CA ILE A 227 -14.68 -13.52 -7.76
C ILE A 227 -16.16 -13.43 -7.41
N LYS A 228 -16.59 -12.31 -6.82
CA LYS A 228 -17.99 -12.10 -6.44
C LYS A 228 -18.96 -12.23 -7.61
N ALA A 229 -18.60 -11.69 -8.77
CA ALA A 229 -19.48 -11.60 -9.93
C ALA A 229 -19.50 -12.87 -10.79
N ASN A 230 -18.43 -13.66 -10.78
CA ASN A 230 -18.24 -14.77 -11.71
C ASN A 230 -18.20 -16.10 -10.96
N ALA A 231 -19.24 -16.92 -11.14
CA ALA A 231 -19.25 -18.29 -10.63
C ALA A 231 -18.08 -19.10 -11.22
N TRP A 232 -17.64 -20.10 -10.47
CA TRP A 232 -16.56 -21.04 -10.79
C TRP A 232 -15.18 -20.42 -10.90
N SER A 233 -15.01 -19.20 -10.39
CA SER A 233 -13.72 -18.51 -10.29
C SER A 233 -13.00 -18.81 -8.97
N ILE A 234 -11.67 -18.65 -8.99
CA ILE A 234 -10.79 -18.78 -7.83
C ILE A 234 -9.65 -17.75 -7.90
N GLY A 235 -9.34 -17.09 -6.79
CA GLY A 235 -8.28 -16.09 -6.70
C GLY A 235 -7.63 -16.04 -5.31
N TYR A 236 -6.52 -15.31 -5.18
CA TYR A 236 -5.82 -15.07 -3.91
C TYR A 236 -5.77 -13.57 -3.59
N ILE A 237 -6.18 -13.20 -2.39
CA ILE A 237 -6.32 -11.80 -1.98
C ILE A 237 -6.01 -11.65 -0.50
N ASP A 238 -5.57 -10.45 -0.12
CA ASP A 238 -5.46 -10.06 1.28
C ASP A 238 -6.86 -10.12 1.91
N VAL A 239 -7.01 -10.82 3.03
CA VAL A 239 -8.31 -11.23 3.60
C VAL A 239 -9.24 -10.04 3.86
N GLY A 240 -8.70 -8.87 4.21
CA GLY A 240 -9.47 -7.63 4.37
C GLY A 240 -10.28 -7.23 3.13
N ASN A 241 -9.77 -7.48 1.91
CA ASN A 241 -10.46 -7.20 0.65
C ASN A 241 -11.58 -8.21 0.33
N ALA A 242 -11.61 -9.34 1.02
CA ALA A 242 -12.58 -10.42 0.81
C ALA A 242 -13.74 -10.37 1.79
N ASN A 243 -13.46 -10.02 3.05
CA ASN A 243 -14.39 -10.10 4.17
C ASN A 243 -15.64 -9.24 3.95
N ALA A 244 -15.47 -7.99 3.52
CA ALA A 244 -16.59 -7.08 3.24
C ALA A 244 -17.50 -7.57 2.09
N LEU A 245 -17.00 -8.45 1.22
CA LEU A 245 -17.73 -9.03 0.10
C LEU A 245 -18.34 -10.40 0.42
N GLY A 246 -18.04 -10.98 1.59
CA GLY A 246 -18.55 -12.29 2.00
C GLY A 246 -18.11 -13.45 1.10
N LEU A 247 -16.91 -13.35 0.50
CA LEU A 247 -16.37 -14.37 -0.39
C LEU A 247 -16.11 -15.68 0.37
N MET A 248 -16.18 -16.83 -0.32
CA MET A 248 -15.87 -18.12 0.29
C MET A 248 -14.36 -18.31 0.27
N GLU A 249 -13.74 -18.35 1.44
CA GLU A 249 -12.36 -18.78 1.57
C GLU A 249 -12.26 -20.31 1.50
N VAL A 250 -11.31 -20.83 0.74
CA VAL A 250 -11.01 -22.26 0.70
C VAL A 250 -10.06 -22.63 1.84
N TYR A 251 -10.26 -23.81 2.40
CA TYR A 251 -9.42 -24.33 3.47
C TYR A 251 -8.06 -24.72 2.91
N GLN A 252 -7.00 -24.30 3.61
CA GLN A 252 -5.63 -24.71 3.35
C GLN A 252 -5.14 -25.60 4.49
N LYS A 253 -4.27 -26.55 4.16
CA LYS A 253 -3.62 -27.40 5.14
C LYS A 253 -2.34 -26.71 5.62
N ASN A 254 -2.25 -26.35 6.89
CA ASN A 254 -1.03 -25.77 7.45
C ASN A 254 0.06 -26.84 7.67
N ALA A 255 1.25 -26.40 8.08
CA ALA A 255 2.39 -27.28 8.36
C ALA A 255 2.12 -28.33 9.45
N ALA A 256 1.16 -28.10 10.36
CA ALA A 256 0.73 -29.07 11.37
C ALA A 256 -0.30 -30.10 10.83
N GLY A 257 -0.65 -30.00 9.55
CA GLY A 257 -1.60 -30.89 8.90
C GLY A 257 -3.07 -30.55 9.15
N VAL A 258 -3.37 -29.39 9.74
CA VAL A 258 -4.72 -28.93 10.06
C VAL A 258 -5.32 -28.19 8.88
N TRP A 259 -6.55 -28.52 8.51
CA TRP A 259 -7.35 -27.76 7.54
C TRP A 259 -8.08 -26.62 8.24
N LEU A 260 -7.82 -25.40 7.83
CA LEU A 260 -8.47 -24.20 8.36
C LEU A 260 -8.61 -23.14 7.26
N ILE A 261 -9.39 -22.09 7.52
CA ILE A 261 -9.36 -20.82 6.78
C ILE A 261 -8.69 -19.75 7.63
N SER A 262 -8.29 -18.61 7.05
CA SER A 262 -7.62 -17.54 7.78
C SER A 262 -8.41 -17.07 9.02
N GLY A 263 -9.74 -16.94 8.91
CA GLY A 263 -10.62 -16.53 10.01
C GLY A 263 -10.75 -17.54 11.16
N GLN A 264 -10.21 -18.76 11.03
CA GLN A 264 -10.14 -19.77 12.09
C GLN A 264 -8.75 -19.87 12.71
N SER A 265 -7.76 -19.15 12.17
CA SER A 265 -6.40 -19.09 12.69
C SER A 265 -6.26 -17.99 13.74
N ASP A 266 -5.18 -18.04 14.52
CA ASP A 266 -4.69 -16.86 15.23
C ASP A 266 -3.80 -16.03 14.26
N PRO A 267 -4.17 -14.79 13.92
CA PRO A 267 -3.40 -13.95 13.01
C PRO A 267 -1.93 -13.79 13.42
N GLY A 268 -1.61 -13.80 14.72
CA GLY A 268 -0.26 -13.65 15.24
C GLY A 268 0.52 -14.96 15.38
N ALA A 269 -0.10 -16.13 15.16
CA ALA A 269 0.52 -17.42 15.47
C ALA A 269 1.74 -17.72 14.60
N ALA A 270 1.69 -17.42 13.30
CA ALA A 270 2.83 -17.63 12.39
C ALA A 270 4.05 -16.79 12.82
N ALA A 271 3.82 -15.52 13.16
CA ALA A 271 4.86 -14.63 13.67
C ALA A 271 5.42 -15.10 15.02
N SER A 272 4.56 -15.57 15.91
CA SER A 272 4.97 -16.13 17.21
C SER A 272 5.82 -17.39 17.04
N ALA A 273 5.41 -18.30 16.16
CA ALA A 273 6.15 -19.53 15.87
C ALA A 273 7.54 -19.24 15.28
N LEU A 274 7.64 -18.32 14.31
CA LEU A 274 8.93 -17.92 13.75
C LEU A 274 9.86 -17.36 14.83
N PHE A 275 9.33 -16.45 15.67
CA PHE A 275 10.11 -15.80 16.72
C PHE A 275 10.61 -16.81 17.78
N GLN A 276 9.75 -17.74 18.19
CA GLN A 276 10.10 -18.79 19.17
C GLN A 276 11.15 -19.77 18.64
N ASN A 277 11.16 -20.04 17.34
CA ASN A 277 12.13 -20.94 16.70
C ASN A 277 13.45 -20.25 16.33
N GLY A 278 13.68 -19.00 16.76
CA GLY A 278 14.92 -18.27 16.48
C GLY A 278 15.07 -17.81 15.03
N GLY A 279 13.97 -17.80 14.26
CA GLY A 279 13.96 -17.29 12.88
C GLY A 279 13.97 -15.76 12.79
N TRP A 280 14.06 -15.08 13.94
CA TRP A 280 14.19 -13.63 14.05
C TRP A 280 15.63 -13.25 14.40
N PRO A 281 16.27 -12.30 13.71
CA PRO A 281 17.62 -11.86 14.05
C PRO A 281 17.70 -11.33 15.47
N ALA A 282 18.71 -11.75 16.25
CA ALA A 282 18.84 -11.30 17.64
C ALA A 282 19.21 -9.82 17.78
N ASN A 283 19.95 -9.29 16.79
CA ASN A 283 20.38 -7.91 16.69
C ASN A 283 19.56 -7.18 15.60
N PRO A 284 18.88 -6.06 15.90
CA PRO A 284 18.00 -5.35 14.96
C PRO A 284 18.65 -4.79 13.69
N ILE A 285 19.97 -4.69 13.64
CA ILE A 285 20.72 -4.22 12.47
C ILE A 285 21.28 -5.37 11.60
N ASN A 286 21.09 -6.62 12.00
CA ASN A 286 21.49 -7.78 11.21
C ASN A 286 20.57 -7.98 10.01
N ASP A 287 20.89 -8.96 9.17
CA ASP A 287 20.12 -9.32 8.00
C ASP A 287 18.78 -9.99 8.38
N PHE A 288 17.67 -9.46 7.90
CA PHE A 288 16.31 -10.03 8.06
C PHE A 288 15.84 -10.74 6.78
N SER A 289 16.66 -10.87 5.74
CA SER A 289 16.23 -11.44 4.45
C SER A 289 15.65 -12.86 4.55
N GLY A 290 15.99 -13.61 5.61
CA GLY A 290 15.43 -14.93 5.93
C GLY A 290 14.15 -14.93 6.79
N VAL A 291 13.65 -13.76 7.20
CA VAL A 291 12.43 -13.65 8.04
C VAL A 291 11.20 -13.83 7.15
N SER A 292 10.51 -14.96 7.30
CA SER A 292 9.29 -15.26 6.56
C SER A 292 8.22 -15.89 7.45
N LEU A 293 6.99 -15.39 7.36
CA LEU A 293 5.83 -15.96 8.06
C LEU A 293 5.14 -17.07 7.28
N VAL A 294 5.67 -17.43 6.11
CA VAL A 294 5.13 -18.46 5.25
C VAL A 294 5.31 -19.84 5.89
N ASN A 295 4.23 -20.62 5.88
CA ASN A 295 4.16 -22.02 6.29
C ASN A 295 4.77 -22.33 7.67
N GLN A 296 4.66 -21.38 8.62
CA GLN A 296 5.16 -21.55 9.98
C GLN A 296 4.42 -22.68 10.73
N PRO A 297 5.11 -23.42 11.61
CA PRO A 297 4.53 -24.57 12.31
C PRO A 297 3.51 -24.15 13.38
N GLY A 298 2.55 -25.04 13.66
CA GLY A 298 1.56 -24.86 14.74
C GLY A 298 0.14 -25.14 14.27
N ALA A 299 -0.72 -25.64 15.18
CA ALA A 299 -2.10 -26.00 14.82
C ALA A 299 -2.98 -24.80 14.45
N ALA A 300 -2.70 -23.62 15.05
CA ALA A 300 -3.46 -22.38 14.86
C ALA A 300 -2.83 -21.44 13.81
N THR A 301 -1.78 -21.86 13.09
CA THR A 301 -1.14 -20.99 12.08
C THR A 301 -1.88 -21.00 10.76
N TRP A 302 -2.04 -19.81 10.16
CA TRP A 302 -2.38 -19.66 8.76
C TRP A 302 -1.10 -19.70 7.91
N PRO A 303 -1.01 -20.57 6.88
CA PRO A 303 0.26 -20.79 6.19
C PRO A 303 0.64 -19.71 5.17
N ILE A 304 -0.28 -18.83 4.77
CA ILE A 304 -0.04 -17.79 3.76
C ILE A 304 -0.15 -16.42 4.43
N THR A 305 0.87 -16.06 5.19
CA THR A 305 0.86 -14.87 6.04
C THR A 305 2.01 -13.94 5.65
N SER A 306 1.71 -12.65 5.53
CA SER A 306 2.69 -11.59 5.26
C SER A 306 2.89 -10.69 6.47
N MET A 307 4.04 -10.01 6.53
CA MET A 307 4.36 -9.04 7.58
C MET A 307 5.21 -7.91 7.00
N PRO A 308 4.60 -6.76 6.72
CA PRO A 308 5.31 -5.62 6.17
C PRO A 308 6.26 -4.97 7.18
N PHE A 309 7.36 -4.39 6.70
CA PHE A 309 8.40 -3.74 7.49
C PHE A 309 8.62 -2.29 7.09
N MET A 310 8.74 -1.42 8.10
CA MET A 310 9.25 -0.05 8.01
C MET A 310 10.77 -0.05 8.22
N PHE A 311 11.50 0.53 7.29
CA PHE A 311 12.96 0.68 7.32
C PHE A 311 13.33 2.07 7.76
N ILE A 312 14.17 2.16 8.79
CA ILE A 312 14.66 3.44 9.32
C ILE A 312 16.17 3.31 9.49
N ARG A 313 16.92 4.29 8.98
CA ARG A 313 18.36 4.38 9.28
C ARG A 313 18.55 4.68 10.76
N VAL A 314 19.55 4.04 11.35
CA VAL A 314 19.87 4.20 12.78
C VAL A 314 20.33 5.63 13.08
N ASP A 315 21.17 6.20 12.22
CA ASP A 315 21.61 7.60 12.35
C ASP A 315 20.61 8.56 11.69
N LEU A 316 19.90 9.31 12.53
CA LEU A 316 18.96 10.35 12.18
C LEU A 316 19.46 11.75 12.55
N THR A 317 20.74 11.90 12.94
CA THR A 317 21.26 13.19 13.43
C THR A 317 21.26 14.27 12.35
N GLN A 318 21.39 13.89 11.08
CA GLN A 318 21.31 14.80 9.93
C GLN A 318 19.88 15.07 9.42
N ARG A 319 18.85 14.58 10.13
CA ARG A 319 17.44 14.72 9.74
C ARG A 319 16.74 15.91 10.41
N GLY A 320 17.45 16.63 11.26
CA GLY A 320 16.89 17.77 11.99
C GLY A 320 15.63 17.38 12.77
N SER A 321 14.56 18.18 12.64
CA SER A 321 13.30 17.95 13.35
C SER A 321 12.55 16.69 12.92
N SER A 322 12.83 16.14 11.72
CA SER A 322 12.14 14.91 11.28
C SER A 322 12.69 13.67 11.98
N GLY A 323 13.92 13.69 12.50
CA GLY A 323 14.55 12.58 13.21
C GLY A 323 13.76 12.15 14.47
N PRO A 324 13.57 13.05 15.45
CA PRO A 324 12.73 12.75 16.61
C PRO A 324 11.29 12.41 16.25
N LEU A 325 10.73 13.01 15.19
CA LEU A 325 9.35 12.76 14.78
C LEU A 325 9.16 11.38 14.13
N VAL A 326 10.10 10.90 13.31
CA VAL A 326 10.03 9.53 12.75
C VAL A 326 10.25 8.48 13.84
N GLN A 327 11.12 8.76 14.82
CA GLN A 327 11.27 7.92 16.01
C GLN A 327 9.95 7.86 16.81
N ALA A 328 9.25 8.98 16.96
CA ALA A 328 7.94 9.02 17.62
C ALA A 328 6.88 8.22 16.87
N LEU A 329 6.81 8.37 15.53
CA LEU A 329 5.91 7.58 14.68
C LEU A 329 6.18 6.09 14.84
N ALA A 330 7.44 5.67 14.79
CA ALA A 330 7.81 4.26 14.94
C ALA A 330 7.46 3.70 16.34
N ASN A 331 7.67 4.49 17.40
CA ASN A 331 7.22 4.15 18.75
C ASN A 331 5.69 4.03 18.83
N TYR A 332 4.94 4.96 18.20
CA TYR A 332 3.48 4.91 18.16
C TYR A 332 2.97 3.65 17.48
N ILE A 333 3.52 3.27 16.32
CA ILE A 333 3.11 2.06 15.59
C ILE A 333 3.26 0.81 16.48
N MET A 334 4.29 0.77 17.33
CA MET A 334 4.50 -0.31 18.31
C MET A 334 3.63 -0.21 19.57
N SER A 335 2.90 0.89 19.76
CA SER A 335 2.09 1.10 20.95
C SER A 335 0.84 0.19 20.96
N PRO A 336 0.31 -0.16 22.15
CA PRO A 336 -0.94 -0.89 22.25
C PRO A 336 -2.11 -0.18 21.54
N ALA A 337 -2.13 1.16 21.56
CA ALA A 337 -3.17 1.94 20.90
C ALA A 337 -3.15 1.79 19.37
N ALA A 338 -1.96 1.86 18.75
CA ALA A 338 -1.84 1.64 17.31
C ALA A 338 -2.20 0.20 16.92
N GLN A 339 -1.69 -0.79 17.67
CA GLN A 339 -1.95 -2.20 17.41
C GLN A 339 -3.44 -2.56 17.58
N ALA A 340 -4.12 -1.99 18.59
CA ALA A 340 -5.54 -2.23 18.85
C ALA A 340 -6.48 -1.82 17.69
N ASN A 341 -6.06 -0.88 16.84
CA ASN A 341 -6.87 -0.41 15.71
C ASN A 341 -6.72 -1.27 14.44
N LEU A 342 -5.67 -2.09 14.34
CA LEU A 342 -5.39 -2.90 13.15
C LEU A 342 -6.53 -3.87 12.76
N PRO A 343 -7.20 -4.58 13.70
CA PRO A 343 -8.31 -5.46 13.34
C PRO A 343 -9.47 -4.73 12.65
N GLY A 344 -9.75 -3.48 13.04
CA GLY A 344 -10.77 -2.64 12.40
C GLY A 344 -10.42 -2.27 10.95
N LEU A 345 -9.14 -2.37 10.57
CA LEU A 345 -8.63 -2.16 9.22
C LEU A 345 -8.45 -3.48 8.45
N GLY A 346 -8.81 -4.62 9.06
CA GLY A 346 -8.68 -5.95 8.46
C GLY A 346 -7.31 -6.61 8.61
N PHE A 347 -6.47 -6.13 9.55
CA PHE A 347 -5.12 -6.65 9.80
C PHE A 347 -4.97 -7.27 11.19
N GLY A 348 -4.06 -8.24 11.31
CA GLY A 348 -3.67 -8.85 12.58
C GLY A 348 -2.67 -8.00 13.34
N GLN A 349 -2.74 -8.09 14.67
CA GLN A 349 -1.79 -7.45 15.58
C GLN A 349 -0.46 -8.19 15.57
N LEU A 350 0.63 -7.48 15.88
CA LEU A 350 1.92 -8.11 16.13
C LEU A 350 1.90 -8.86 17.47
N PRO A 351 2.54 -10.04 17.56
CA PRO A 351 2.78 -10.70 18.84
C PRO A 351 3.52 -9.81 19.83
N THR A 352 3.16 -9.89 21.11
CA THR A 352 3.78 -9.10 22.18
C THR A 352 5.30 -9.25 22.21
N ALA A 353 5.84 -10.45 21.97
CA ALA A 353 7.28 -10.69 21.96
C ALA A 353 8.01 -9.89 20.85
N ILE A 354 7.39 -9.76 19.67
CA ILE A 354 7.94 -8.98 18.56
C ILE A 354 7.85 -7.48 18.85
N VAL A 355 6.73 -7.01 19.41
CA VAL A 355 6.61 -5.62 19.87
C VAL A 355 7.69 -5.29 20.91
N GLN A 356 7.89 -6.16 21.90
CA GLN A 356 8.92 -5.98 22.92
C GLN A 356 10.33 -6.02 22.34
N TYR A 357 10.60 -6.90 21.38
CA TYR A 357 11.86 -6.89 20.64
C TYR A 357 12.10 -5.51 19.99
N CYS A 358 11.10 -4.96 19.32
CA CYS A 358 11.23 -3.67 18.64
C CYS A 358 11.44 -2.52 19.64
N VAL A 359 10.62 -2.44 20.69
CA VAL A 359 10.67 -1.38 21.70
C VAL A 359 11.94 -1.44 22.54
N GLN A 360 12.41 -2.63 22.90
CA GLN A 360 13.56 -2.78 23.82
C GLN A 360 14.90 -2.83 23.09
N ARG A 361 14.94 -3.24 21.80
CA ARG A 361 16.20 -3.46 21.08
C ARG A 361 16.33 -2.60 19.84
N ALA A 362 15.29 -2.47 19.00
CA ALA A 362 15.41 -1.79 17.71
C ALA A 362 15.29 -0.27 17.84
N LEU A 363 14.19 0.20 18.42
CA LEU A 363 13.88 1.62 18.57
C LEU A 363 14.92 2.41 19.39
N PRO A 364 15.55 1.85 20.45
CA PRO A 364 16.60 2.54 21.19
C PRO A 364 17.90 2.75 20.41
N LEU A 365 18.10 2.08 19.26
CA LEU A 365 19.27 2.31 18.42
C LEU A 365 19.17 3.64 17.66
N LEU A 366 17.96 4.14 17.41
CA LEU A 366 17.76 5.38 16.66
C LEU A 366 18.42 6.56 17.38
N SER A 367 19.37 7.19 16.69
CA SER A 367 20.14 8.33 17.19
C SER A 367 19.68 9.60 16.50
N THR A 368 19.16 10.55 17.27
CA THR A 368 18.69 11.85 16.78
C THR A 368 19.61 12.98 17.25
N ASP A 369 19.62 14.11 16.55
CA ASP A 369 20.37 15.28 16.98
C ASP A 369 19.76 15.87 18.28
N PRO A 370 20.53 15.98 19.38
CA PRO A 370 20.05 16.53 20.65
C PRO A 370 19.62 18.00 20.57
N ALA A 371 19.97 18.72 19.50
CA ALA A 371 19.46 20.08 19.26
C ALA A 371 17.95 20.12 18.97
N TYR A 372 17.35 18.99 18.57
CA TYR A 372 15.93 18.89 18.27
C TYR A 372 15.18 18.16 19.40
N PRO A 373 14.12 18.76 19.96
CA PRO A 373 13.35 18.14 21.04
C PRO A 373 12.72 16.80 20.64
N GLN A 374 12.71 15.87 21.60
CA GLN A 374 11.99 14.60 21.49
C GLN A 374 10.47 14.79 21.55
N TRP A 375 9.75 13.86 20.96
CA TRP A 375 8.29 13.80 21.02
C TRP A 375 7.81 12.86 22.11
N TYR A 376 6.76 13.28 22.83
CA TYR A 376 6.22 12.54 23.97
C TYR A 376 4.73 12.22 23.77
N PHE A 377 4.27 11.09 24.29
CA PHE A 377 2.85 10.71 24.26
C PHE A 377 2.21 10.99 25.61
N GLU A 378 1.16 11.79 25.64
CA GLU A 378 0.40 12.07 26.86
C GLU A 378 -0.22 10.78 27.41
N ASN A 379 -0.02 10.53 28.70
CA ASN A 379 -0.37 9.28 29.42
C ASN A 379 0.59 8.08 29.23
N SER A 380 1.70 8.24 28.50
CA SER A 380 2.83 7.33 28.69
C SER A 380 3.53 7.69 30.02
N ASN A 381 3.65 6.74 30.94
CA ASN A 381 4.36 6.89 32.23
C ASN A 381 3.75 7.87 33.26
N GLY A 382 2.45 8.17 33.21
CA GLY A 382 1.78 8.98 34.23
C GLY A 382 2.12 10.48 34.22
N VAL A 383 2.85 10.95 33.20
CA VAL A 383 3.10 12.38 32.99
C VAL A 383 1.85 13.03 32.43
N LYS A 384 1.20 13.86 33.24
CA LYS A 384 0.13 14.75 32.81
C LYS A 384 0.75 16.08 32.40
N PHE A 385 0.59 16.47 31.14
CA PHE A 385 0.97 17.81 30.73
C PHE A 385 -0.19 18.76 31.05
N VAL A 386 0.08 19.84 31.79
CA VAL A 386 -0.91 20.89 32.05
C VAL A 386 -0.63 22.03 31.07
N GLY A 387 -1.46 22.18 30.04
CA GLY A 387 -1.34 23.22 29.00
C GLY A 387 -0.66 22.74 27.69
N ALA A 388 -0.47 23.67 26.75
CA ALA A 388 0.10 23.38 25.43
C ALA A 388 1.63 23.25 25.48
N VAL A 389 2.13 22.06 25.79
CA VAL A 389 3.56 21.74 25.74
C VAL A 389 3.94 21.34 24.31
N ASN A 390 5.07 21.84 23.84
CA ASN A 390 5.65 21.54 22.53
C ASN A 390 6.05 20.06 22.40
N ASN A 391 5.98 19.51 21.18
CA ASN A 391 6.38 18.13 20.87
C ASN A 391 5.64 17.06 21.69
N VAL A 392 4.33 17.24 21.87
CA VAL A 392 3.47 16.26 22.57
C VAL A 392 2.41 15.73 21.60
N ILE A 393 2.22 14.41 21.60
CA ILE A 393 1.09 13.72 21.00
C ILE A 393 0.08 13.46 22.12
N SER A 394 -1.02 14.20 22.11
CA SER A 394 -2.05 14.14 23.13
C SER A 394 -2.91 12.87 23.01
N ALA A 395 -3.48 12.42 24.13
CA ALA A 395 -4.49 11.37 24.13
C ALA A 395 -5.90 11.89 23.81
N THR A 396 -6.11 13.22 23.82
CA THR A 396 -7.40 13.83 23.47
C THR A 396 -7.48 14.15 21.99
N LYS A 397 -8.57 13.71 21.36
CA LYS A 397 -8.80 13.94 19.93
C LYS A 397 -8.87 15.43 19.59
N ASP A 398 -8.33 15.76 18.42
CA ASP A 398 -8.40 17.09 17.82
C ASP A 398 -7.78 18.19 18.66
N THR A 399 -6.86 17.87 19.58
CA THR A 399 -6.24 18.86 20.47
C THR A 399 -5.64 20.03 19.68
N TYR A 400 -5.04 19.80 18.51
CA TYR A 400 -4.58 20.89 17.64
C TYR A 400 -5.73 21.70 17.03
N ILE A 401 -6.65 21.06 16.31
CA ILE A 401 -7.71 21.74 15.54
C ILE A 401 -8.68 22.43 16.50
N HIS A 402 -9.04 21.77 17.60
CA HIS A 402 -10.00 22.24 18.58
C HIS A 402 -9.42 23.34 19.48
N THR A 403 -8.15 23.26 19.89
CA THR A 403 -7.49 24.35 20.64
C THR A 403 -7.34 25.58 19.76
N ASN A 404 -6.99 25.41 18.48
CA ASN A 404 -6.86 26.53 17.56
C ASN A 404 -8.20 27.13 17.15
N LEU A 405 -9.26 26.34 16.94
CA LEU A 405 -10.61 26.86 16.65
C LEU A 405 -11.17 27.67 17.81
N ILE A 406 -11.11 27.14 19.04
CA ILE A 406 -11.56 27.88 20.24
C ILE A 406 -10.73 29.16 20.42
N ALA A 407 -9.42 29.10 20.18
CA ALA A 407 -8.56 30.28 20.26
C ALA A 407 -8.86 31.31 19.16
N LEU A 408 -9.16 30.87 17.93
CA LEU A 408 -9.55 31.74 16.82
C LEU A 408 -10.91 32.40 17.08
N GLU A 409 -11.87 31.64 17.61
CA GLU A 409 -13.18 32.15 18.04
C GLU A 409 -13.06 33.14 19.19
N LEU A 410 -12.15 32.90 20.14
CA LEU A 410 -11.88 33.83 21.25
C LEU A 410 -11.24 35.13 20.73
N VAL A 411 -10.28 35.05 19.80
CA VAL A 411 -9.65 36.23 19.16
C VAL A 411 -10.65 36.99 18.29
N ALA A 412 -11.51 36.28 17.54
CA ALA A 412 -12.60 36.85 16.74
C ALA A 412 -13.68 37.50 17.63
N GLY A 413 -14.00 36.90 18.77
CA GLY A 413 -14.90 37.44 19.79
C GLY A 413 -14.34 38.71 20.43
N ILE A 414 -13.04 38.72 20.78
CA ILE A 414 -12.38 39.91 21.33
C ILE A 414 -12.35 41.04 20.30
N THR A 415 -12.01 40.75 19.04
CA THR A 415 -11.96 41.76 17.96
C THR A 415 -13.34 42.36 17.66
N SER A 416 -14.39 41.55 17.61
CA SER A 416 -15.78 42.01 17.41
C SER A 416 -16.32 42.85 18.57
N THR A 417 -15.92 42.54 19.80
CA THR A 417 -16.29 43.33 21.01
C THR A 417 -15.56 44.68 21.03
N THR A 418 -14.28 44.73 20.62
CA THR A 418 -13.57 46.01 20.48
C THR A 418 -14.14 46.88 19.35
N SER A 419 -14.55 46.31 18.22
CA SER A 419 -15.14 47.08 17.11
C SER A 419 -16.55 47.63 17.40
N SER A 420 -17.33 46.96 18.25
CA SER A 420 -18.66 47.43 18.68
C SER A 420 -18.58 48.48 19.81
N SER A 421 -17.51 48.45 20.62
CA SER A 421 -17.23 49.49 21.61
C SER A 421 -16.73 50.81 21.00
N SER A 422 -16.20 50.79 19.76
CA SER A 422 -15.80 52.01 19.04
C SER A 422 -16.95 52.75 18.32
N SER A 423 -18.17 52.19 18.29
CA SER A 423 -19.33 52.79 17.60
C SER A 423 -20.48 53.23 18.53
N SER A 424 -20.34 53.10 19.85
CA SER A 424 -21.32 53.58 20.83
C SER A 424 -20.72 54.58 21.80
N SER A 425 -20.68 55.84 21.39
CA SER A 425 -20.47 56.96 22.31
C SER A 425 -21.77 57.23 23.09
N SER A 426 -21.99 56.53 24.20
CA SER A 426 -22.86 57.04 25.27
C SER A 426 -22.54 56.39 26.62
N SER A 427 -21.87 57.18 27.47
CA SER A 427 -21.98 57.20 28.94
C SER A 427 -22.25 55.86 29.67
N GLY A 428 -21.17 55.14 29.98
CA GLY A 428 -21.13 54.13 31.03
C GLY A 428 -19.66 53.82 31.34
N SER A 429 -19.16 54.21 32.52
CA SER A 429 -17.75 54.03 32.86
C SER A 429 -17.40 52.55 32.99
N VAL A 430 -16.61 52.02 32.05
CA VAL A 430 -15.85 50.80 32.26
C VAL A 430 -14.40 51.21 32.44
N ASN A 431 -13.82 50.85 33.58
CA ASN A 431 -12.51 51.29 34.04
C ASN A 431 -11.42 50.74 33.10
N ALA A 432 -10.95 51.58 32.17
CA ALA A 432 -10.04 51.23 31.08
C ALA A 432 -8.55 51.22 31.51
N SER A 433 -8.23 50.51 32.59
CA SER A 433 -6.84 50.41 33.09
C SER A 433 -6.19 49.03 32.89
N SER A 434 -6.83 48.08 32.19
CA SER A 434 -6.29 46.71 32.05
C SER A 434 -6.14 46.15 30.62
N LEU A 435 -6.34 46.91 29.55
CA LEU A 435 -6.22 46.39 28.16
C LEU A 435 -5.50 47.38 27.24
N ASN A 436 -4.18 47.49 27.40
CA ASN A 436 -3.31 48.06 26.38
C ASN A 436 -2.85 46.94 25.42
N ILE A 437 -3.69 46.61 24.43
CA ILE A 437 -3.26 45.83 23.26
C ILE A 437 -2.84 46.85 22.20
N SER A 438 -1.53 46.97 21.99
CA SER A 438 -0.95 47.89 20.99
C SER A 438 -1.48 47.56 19.59
N LEU A 439 -1.96 48.56 18.85
CA LEU A 439 -2.50 48.43 17.48
C LEU A 439 -1.51 47.74 16.51
N SER A 440 -0.21 47.74 16.83
CA SER A 440 0.83 46.99 16.13
C SER A 440 0.70 45.47 16.21
N SER A 441 -0.14 44.91 17.10
CA SER A 441 -0.38 43.47 17.19
C SER A 441 -1.51 42.95 16.28
N LEU A 442 -2.27 43.84 15.62
CA LEU A 442 -3.30 43.46 14.64
C LEU A 442 -2.77 43.35 13.19
N SER A 443 -1.59 43.90 12.90
CA SER A 443 -0.95 43.76 11.58
C SER A 443 -0.57 42.31 11.24
N GLY A 444 -0.41 41.46 12.27
CA GLY A 444 -0.20 40.02 12.11
C GLY A 444 -1.47 39.25 11.70
N VAL A 445 -2.67 39.75 12.05
CA VAL A 445 -3.93 39.08 11.71
C VAL A 445 -4.30 39.33 10.24
N THR A 446 -4.06 40.54 9.75
CA THR A 446 -4.21 40.86 8.32
C THR A 446 -3.18 40.15 7.44
N SER A 447 -1.95 39.95 7.94
CA SER A 447 -0.95 39.13 7.22
C SER A 447 -1.31 37.64 7.21
N ILE A 448 -2.00 37.12 8.24
CA ILE A 448 -2.50 35.74 8.26
C ILE A 448 -3.69 35.56 7.32
N GLN A 449 -4.65 36.48 7.27
CA GLN A 449 -5.71 36.42 6.26
C GLN A 449 -5.13 36.46 4.84
N ALA A 450 -4.09 37.28 4.61
CA ALA A 450 -3.38 37.31 3.34
C ALA A 450 -2.62 35.99 3.06
N GLN A 451 -1.99 35.38 4.06
CA GLN A 451 -1.29 34.10 3.95
C GLN A 451 -2.25 32.93 3.75
N THR A 452 -3.41 32.92 4.42
CA THR A 452 -4.47 31.93 4.23
C THR A 452 -5.09 32.05 2.84
N ALA A 453 -5.34 33.28 2.36
CA ALA A 453 -5.79 33.50 0.99
C ALA A 453 -4.72 33.06 -0.04
N HIS A 454 -3.43 33.34 0.24
CA HIS A 454 -2.31 32.90 -0.58
C HIS A 454 -2.21 31.37 -0.61
N ASN A 455 -2.28 30.70 0.54
CA ASN A 455 -2.19 29.24 0.66
C ASN A 455 -3.40 28.55 0.02
N SER A 456 -4.62 29.08 0.18
CA SER A 456 -5.81 28.57 -0.52
C SER A 456 -5.66 28.71 -2.04
N ASN A 457 -5.06 29.80 -2.52
CA ASN A 457 -4.76 29.96 -3.94
C ASN A 457 -3.66 28.98 -4.41
N GLN A 458 -2.60 28.78 -3.64
CA GLN A 458 -1.56 27.77 -3.92
C GLN A 458 -2.12 26.35 -3.95
N ILE A 459 -3.04 26.00 -3.02
CA ILE A 459 -3.73 24.71 -3.00
C ILE A 459 -4.61 24.57 -4.25
N SER A 460 -5.34 25.61 -4.65
CA SER A 460 -6.12 25.61 -5.90
C SER A 460 -5.23 25.42 -7.13
N ILE A 461 -4.06 26.08 -7.16
CA ILE A 461 -3.06 25.92 -8.23
C ILE A 461 -2.49 24.50 -8.23
N LEU A 462 -2.07 23.96 -7.08
CA LEU A 462 -1.56 22.59 -6.98
C LEU A 462 -2.62 21.56 -7.40
N THR A 463 -3.86 21.74 -6.97
CA THR A 463 -4.99 20.88 -7.36
C THR A 463 -5.19 20.93 -8.88
N SER A 464 -5.11 22.13 -9.47
CA SER A 464 -5.19 22.32 -10.92
C SER A 464 -4.00 21.69 -11.66
N VAL A 465 -2.79 21.78 -11.11
CA VAL A 465 -1.58 21.14 -11.65
C VAL A 465 -1.67 19.62 -11.55
N CYS A 466 -2.17 19.07 -10.44
CA CYS A 466 -2.41 17.63 -10.28
C CYS A 466 -3.46 17.12 -11.27
N ILE A 467 -4.56 17.86 -11.45
CA ILE A 467 -5.60 17.55 -12.44
C ILE A 467 -5.01 17.62 -13.85
N ALA A 468 -4.23 18.66 -14.17
CA ALA A 468 -3.56 18.78 -15.47
C ALA A 468 -2.56 17.64 -15.69
N ALA A 469 -1.75 17.29 -14.71
CA ALA A 469 -0.80 16.18 -14.78
C ALA A 469 -1.52 14.82 -14.97
N LEU A 470 -2.68 14.62 -14.32
CA LEU A 470 -3.52 13.45 -14.54
C LEU A 470 -4.06 13.42 -15.98
N ILE A 471 -4.54 14.55 -16.49
CA ILE A 471 -5.05 14.68 -17.87
C ILE A 471 -3.92 14.43 -18.88
N PHE A 472 -2.75 15.03 -18.69
CA PHE A 472 -1.58 14.80 -19.54
C PHE A 472 -1.11 13.36 -19.47
N GLY A 473 -1.09 12.74 -18.27
CA GLY A 473 -0.77 11.33 -18.10
C GLY A 473 -1.73 10.40 -18.85
N ILE A 474 -3.04 10.65 -18.76
CA ILE A 474 -4.07 9.92 -19.50
C ILE A 474 -3.92 10.15 -21.01
N ALA A 475 -3.71 11.39 -21.44
CA ALA A 475 -3.53 11.72 -22.86
C ALA A 475 -2.26 11.07 -23.44
N SER A 476 -1.14 11.07 -22.70
CA SER A 476 0.10 10.39 -23.08
C SER A 476 -0.08 8.88 -23.14
N ALA A 477 -0.79 8.28 -22.18
CA ALA A 477 -1.11 6.85 -22.18
C ALA A 477 -1.98 6.47 -23.39
N LEU A 478 -2.99 7.29 -23.73
CA LEU A 478 -3.83 7.10 -24.92
C LEU A 478 -3.03 7.26 -26.22
N LEU A 479 -2.11 8.23 -26.29
CA LEU A 479 -1.23 8.42 -27.44
C LEU A 479 -0.27 7.23 -27.62
N LEU A 480 0.32 6.73 -26.53
CA LEU A 480 1.17 5.53 -26.55
C LEU A 480 0.38 4.29 -26.98
N ALA A 481 -0.85 4.13 -26.49
CA ALA A 481 -1.75 3.06 -26.93
C ALA A 481 -2.08 3.18 -28.44
N LEU A 482 -2.34 4.40 -28.92
CA LEU A 482 -2.61 4.65 -30.34
C LEU A 482 -1.39 4.33 -31.20
N PHE A 483 -0.19 4.75 -30.77
CA PHE A 483 1.07 4.42 -31.44
C PHE A 483 1.34 2.91 -31.46
N ALA A 484 1.05 2.22 -30.36
CA ALA A 484 1.16 0.76 -30.30
C ALA A 484 0.20 0.07 -31.27
N VAL A 485 -1.07 0.51 -31.34
CA VAL A 485 -2.06 0.02 -32.31
C VAL A 485 -1.64 0.31 -33.74
N MET A 486 -1.13 1.51 -34.04
CA MET A 486 -0.61 1.84 -35.38
C MET A 486 0.59 0.99 -35.75
N LYS A 487 1.55 0.77 -34.84
CA LYS A 487 2.70 -0.12 -35.06
C LYS A 487 2.24 -1.55 -35.33
N LEU A 488 1.30 -2.07 -34.54
CA LEU A 488 0.71 -3.40 -34.75
C LEU A 488 -0.02 -3.49 -36.10
N THR A 489 -0.70 -2.42 -36.51
CA THR A 489 -1.39 -2.36 -37.80
C THR A 489 -0.39 -2.37 -38.96
N VAL A 490 0.70 -1.60 -38.88
CA VAL A 490 1.79 -1.56 -39.89
C VAL A 490 2.52 -2.90 -39.99
N ILE A 491 2.79 -3.54 -38.84
CA ILE A 491 3.37 -4.89 -38.79
C ILE A 491 2.40 -5.89 -39.43
N ALA A 492 1.09 -5.79 -39.15
CA ALA A 492 0.07 -6.64 -39.76
C ALA A 492 -0.06 -6.42 -41.28
N THR A 493 0.04 -5.18 -41.80
CA THR A 493 0.04 -4.92 -43.25
C THR A 493 1.33 -5.39 -43.93
N HIS A 494 2.48 -5.32 -43.27
CA HIS A 494 3.72 -5.90 -43.82
C HIS A 494 3.71 -7.43 -43.83
N LEU A 495 3.07 -8.08 -42.84
CA LEU A 495 2.89 -9.53 -42.82
C LEU A 495 1.88 -10.02 -43.88
N HIS A 496 0.93 -9.19 -44.31
CA HIS A 496 -0.05 -9.54 -45.35
C HIS A 496 0.30 -9.00 -46.75
N GLY A 497 1.26 -8.08 -46.88
CA GLY A 497 1.65 -7.44 -48.16
C GLY A 497 2.71 -8.18 -48.98
N GLY A 498 3.17 -9.35 -48.53
CA GLY A 498 4.26 -10.11 -49.16
C GLY A 498 3.90 -10.94 -50.40
N HIS A 499 2.66 -10.88 -50.90
CA HIS A 499 2.24 -11.62 -52.09
C HIS A 499 1.42 -10.76 -53.06
N GLN A 500 2.10 -10.08 -53.99
CA GLN A 500 1.75 -9.89 -55.42
C GLN A 500 3.04 -9.33 -56.07
N GLY A 501 3.71 -9.95 -57.04
CA GLY A 501 3.15 -10.55 -58.26
C GLY A 501 3.14 -9.50 -59.38
N VAL A 502 4.31 -9.22 -59.96
CA VAL A 502 4.53 -8.36 -61.14
C VAL A 502 3.76 -8.92 -62.34
N PHE A 503 3.01 -8.08 -63.08
CA PHE A 503 2.82 -8.08 -64.56
C PHE A 503 1.88 -6.91 -64.99
N PRO A 504 1.86 -6.46 -66.27
CA PRO A 504 2.24 -5.09 -66.62
C PRO A 504 1.09 -4.18 -67.11
N MET A 505 1.45 -2.90 -67.31
CA MET A 505 0.65 -1.78 -67.83
C MET A 505 -0.26 -2.11 -69.02
N SER A 506 -1.50 -1.61 -68.95
CA SER A 506 -2.31 -1.21 -70.10
C SER A 506 -3.20 -0.02 -69.72
N THR A 507 -3.16 1.00 -70.56
CA THR A 507 -3.87 2.28 -70.51
C THR A 507 -5.36 2.16 -70.82
N ALA A 508 -6.24 2.84 -70.07
CA ALA A 508 -7.34 3.67 -70.58
C ALA A 508 -8.36 4.10 -69.48
N GLY A 509 -8.64 5.40 -69.42
CA GLY A 509 -10.01 5.95 -69.31
C GLY A 509 -10.77 5.87 -67.97
N MET A 510 -10.88 7.01 -67.29
CA MET A 510 -12.03 7.40 -66.43
C MET A 510 -13.37 7.25 -67.19
N PRO A 511 -14.56 7.09 -66.53
CA PRO A 511 -15.02 7.96 -65.43
C PRO A 511 -15.91 7.34 -64.33
N ARG A 512 -16.25 8.24 -63.36
CA ARG A 512 -17.33 8.22 -62.35
C ARG A 512 -18.61 7.52 -62.87
N THR A 513 -19.43 6.82 -62.07
CA THR A 513 -20.33 7.31 -61.00
C THR A 513 -21.10 6.13 -60.34
N MET A 514 -21.55 6.36 -59.10
CA MET A 514 -22.78 5.85 -58.44
C MET A 514 -22.98 4.34 -58.16
N SER A 515 -22.86 4.03 -56.87
CA SER A 515 -23.96 3.68 -55.93
C SER A 515 -24.87 2.46 -56.18
N VAL A 516 -25.17 1.82 -55.04
CA VAL A 516 -26.36 1.03 -54.64
C VAL A 516 -26.22 -0.49 -54.72
N THR A 517 -26.18 -1.08 -53.50
CA THR A 517 -26.72 -2.38 -53.03
C THR A 517 -26.64 -3.59 -53.96
N GLY A 518 -26.26 -4.79 -53.54
CA GLY A 518 -26.20 -5.39 -52.23
C GLY A 518 -26.43 -6.89 -52.42
N LYS A 519 -25.94 -7.68 -51.45
CA LYS A 519 -26.47 -9.00 -51.05
C LYS A 519 -26.35 -10.16 -52.07
N VAL A 520 -25.57 -11.19 -51.68
CA VAL A 520 -26.05 -12.53 -51.24
C VAL A 520 -25.07 -13.66 -51.61
N SER A 521 -24.76 -14.47 -50.58
CA SER A 521 -24.41 -15.90 -50.56
C SER A 521 -23.08 -16.35 -51.21
N SER A 522 -22.17 -16.92 -50.42
CA SER A 522 -22.00 -18.38 -50.19
C SER A 522 -21.12 -19.02 -51.27
N ALA A 523 -20.23 -19.98 -51.04
CA ALA A 523 -20.00 -20.89 -49.94
C ALA A 523 -18.62 -21.56 -50.12
N LYS A 524 -18.20 -22.31 -49.09
CA LYS A 524 -17.27 -23.47 -49.11
C LYS A 524 -15.81 -23.14 -49.43
N GLY A 525 -14.89 -23.35 -48.49
CA GLY A 525 -14.38 -24.66 -48.03
C GLY A 525 -13.00 -24.84 -48.70
N VAL A 526 -11.90 -25.18 -48.04
CA VAL A 526 -11.57 -26.39 -47.28
C VAL A 526 -10.13 -26.23 -46.75
N LYS A 527 -9.84 -26.89 -45.61
CA LYS A 527 -8.59 -27.48 -45.05
C LYS A 527 -7.28 -27.33 -45.89
N ALA A 528 -6.05 -27.31 -45.37
CA ALA A 528 -5.43 -28.04 -44.26
C ALA A 528 -4.00 -27.48 -44.00
N SER A 529 -3.50 -27.47 -42.76
CA SER A 529 -2.38 -28.29 -42.24
C SER A 529 -0.94 -27.85 -42.51
N GLY A 530 -0.09 -27.97 -41.46
CA GLY A 530 1.38 -28.05 -41.52
C GLY A 530 2.06 -26.81 -40.92
N SER A 531 2.36 -26.77 -39.62
CA SER A 531 3.57 -27.28 -38.95
C SER A 531 4.88 -26.80 -39.58
N SER A 532 5.65 -25.99 -38.84
CA SER A 532 6.99 -26.33 -38.33
C SER A 532 7.78 -25.06 -37.95
N THR A 533 8.07 -24.95 -36.65
CA THR A 533 9.40 -24.66 -36.07
C THR A 533 10.49 -24.06 -36.97
N MET A 534 11.07 -22.92 -36.59
CA MET A 534 12.35 -22.87 -35.83
C MET A 534 12.95 -21.45 -35.76
N GLN A 535 13.51 -21.20 -34.58
CA GLN A 535 14.76 -20.48 -34.28
C GLN A 535 14.88 -18.98 -34.56
N GLU A 536 14.84 -18.28 -33.43
CA GLU A 536 15.55 -17.04 -33.12
C GLU A 536 17.02 -17.06 -33.57
N SER A 537 17.46 -15.92 -34.12
CA SER A 537 18.83 -15.47 -33.95
C SER A 537 18.83 -14.11 -33.24
N SER A 538 19.68 -14.05 -32.24
CA SER A 538 19.96 -12.90 -31.39
C SER A 538 20.77 -11.85 -32.16
N ALA A 539 20.52 -10.57 -31.91
CA ALA A 539 21.53 -9.53 -32.05
C ALA A 539 21.20 -8.32 -31.16
N SER A 540 22.07 -8.08 -30.19
CA SER A 540 22.24 -6.84 -29.45
C SER A 540 22.35 -5.63 -30.38
N MET A 541 21.91 -4.46 -29.90
CA MET A 541 22.76 -3.26 -29.88
C MET A 541 22.13 -2.10 -29.10
N LEU A 542 22.96 -1.58 -28.19
CA LEU A 542 23.04 -0.24 -27.57
C LEU A 542 21.97 0.20 -26.57
#